data_AF-X1JYC3-F1
#
_entry.id   AF-X1JYC3-F1
#
_cell.length_a   1.000
_cell.length_b   1.000
_cell.length_c   1.000
_cell.angle_alpha   90.00
_cell.angle_beta   90.00
_cell.angle_gamma   90.00
#
_symmetry.space_group_name_H-M   'P 1'
#
loop_
_entity.id
_entity.type
_entity.pdbx_description
1 polymer ?
#
loop_
_entity_poly.entity_id
_entity_poly.type
_entity_poly.pdbx_seq_one_letter_code
_entity_poly.pdbx_strand_id
1 'polypeptide(L)'
;MNITNVDPLKYNLLFERFLTSGRTSSPPDIDLDFNDRRRDEVIEYVAQKYGKDKVAQIITFGTMAARAVIRDVGRALSYSYSFCDRIAKM
;
A
#
# COMPACT_ATOMS: atom_id res chain seq x y z
N MET A 1 -6.38 -4.06 25.20
CA MET A 1 -6.58 -4.16 23.74
C MET A 1 -5.19 -4.16 23.11
N ASN A 2 -4.84 -5.17 22.30
CA ASN A 2 -3.46 -5.40 21.81
C ASN A 2 -3.34 -5.05 20.31
N ILE A 3 -3.74 -3.83 19.95
CA ILE A 3 -3.63 -3.35 18.57
C ILE A 3 -2.17 -2.96 18.25
N THR A 4 -1.45 -2.40 19.23
CA THR A 4 -0.02 -2.09 19.15
C THR A 4 0.77 -2.94 20.14
N ASN A 5 2.04 -3.22 19.81
CA ASN A 5 2.98 -3.95 20.65
C ASN A 5 3.94 -3.04 21.43
N VAL A 6 3.79 -1.71 21.30
CA VAL A 6 4.66 -0.71 21.93
C VAL A 6 3.88 0.04 22.99
N ASP A 7 4.53 0.32 24.13
CA ASP A 7 3.99 1.18 25.19
C ASP A 7 4.08 2.66 24.78
N PRO A 8 2.96 3.34 24.49
CA PRO A 8 3.00 4.73 24.04
C PRO A 8 3.44 5.69 25.13
N LEU A 9 3.17 5.40 26.41
CA LEU A 9 3.52 6.30 27.52
C LEU A 9 5.02 6.30 27.77
N LYS A 10 5.66 5.13 27.68
CA LYS A 10 7.12 4.99 27.79
C LYS A 10 7.87 5.83 26.75
N TYR A 11 7.34 5.94 25.53
CA TYR A 11 7.97 6.66 24.43
C TYR A 11 7.33 8.02 24.15
N ASN A 12 6.45 8.51 25.03
CA ASN A 12 5.75 9.78 24.91
C ASN A 12 5.05 9.97 23.55
N LEU A 13 4.42 8.90 23.05
CA LEU A 13 3.63 8.90 21.82
C LEU A 13 2.26 9.53 22.10
N LEU A 14 1.95 10.62 21.40
CA LEU A 14 0.74 11.40 21.61
C LEU A 14 -0.47 10.74 20.95
N PHE A 15 -1.55 10.58 21.70
CA PHE A 15 -2.82 10.04 21.19
C PHE A 15 -3.49 11.01 20.20
N GLU A 16 -3.37 12.31 20.44
CA GLU A 16 -3.99 13.36 19.65
C GLU A 16 -3.46 13.38 18.20
N ARG A 17 -2.27 12.83 17.97
CA ARG A 17 -1.71 12.63 16.62
C ARG A 17 -2.45 11.53 15.84
N PHE A 18 -2.99 10.54 16.54
CA PHE A 18 -3.79 9.47 15.95
C PHE A 18 -5.26 9.90 15.79
N LEU A 19 -5.84 10.50 16.82
CA LEU A 19 -7.23 10.97 16.81
C LEU A 19 -7.36 12.32 17.50
N THR A 20 -7.67 13.36 16.72
CA THR A 20 -7.87 14.71 17.25
C THR A 20 -9.37 15.03 17.38
N SER A 21 -9.81 15.50 18.54
CA SER A 21 -11.22 15.85 18.82
C SER A 21 -11.79 16.92 17.89
N GLY A 22 -10.97 17.85 17.38
CA GLY A 22 -11.37 18.90 16.45
C GLY A 22 -11.48 18.47 14.98
N ARG A 23 -11.12 17.21 14.64
CA ARG A 23 -11.12 16.71 13.25
C ARG A 23 -12.19 15.63 13.07
N THR A 24 -13.45 16.02 13.22
CA THR A 24 -14.62 15.12 13.15
C THR A 24 -14.88 14.54 11.76
N SER A 25 -14.28 15.11 10.71
CA SER A 25 -14.54 14.75 9.32
C SER A 25 -13.70 13.60 8.78
N SER A 26 -12.65 13.17 9.49
CA SER A 26 -11.79 12.06 9.07
C SER A 26 -11.79 10.97 10.13
N PRO A 27 -12.26 9.75 9.83
CA PRO A 27 -12.00 8.62 10.70
C PRO A 27 -10.49 8.36 10.81
N PRO A 28 -10.02 7.74 11.90
CA PRO A 28 -8.63 7.32 12.02
C PRO A 28 -8.35 6.09 11.13
N ASP A 29 -7.18 6.05 10.51
CA ASP A 29 -6.71 4.89 9.75
C ASP A 29 -5.76 4.04 10.60
N ILE A 30 -5.96 2.71 10.59
CA ILE A 30 -5.13 1.74 11.32
C ILE A 30 -4.60 0.72 10.32
N ASP A 31 -3.31 0.85 10.00
CA ASP A 31 -2.58 -0.12 9.19
C ASP A 31 -1.91 -1.17 10.10
N LEU A 32 -2.01 -2.45 9.72
CA LEU A 32 -1.44 -3.56 10.47
C LEU A 32 -0.52 -4.39 9.58
N ASP A 33 0.68 -4.68 10.10
CA ASP A 33 1.64 -5.57 9.45
C ASP A 33 1.36 -7.03 9.84
N PHE A 34 1.25 -7.89 8.83
CA PHE A 34 1.14 -9.34 8.99
C PHE A 34 2.31 -10.04 8.32
N ASN A 35 2.62 -11.25 8.76
CA ASN A 35 3.57 -12.10 8.05
C ASN A 35 3.06 -12.37 6.63
N ASP A 36 3.90 -12.11 5.62
CA ASP A 36 3.55 -12.24 4.20
C ASP A 36 2.89 -13.58 3.85
N ARG A 37 3.37 -14.69 4.46
CA ARG A 37 2.86 -16.04 4.19
C ARG A 37 1.50 -16.34 4.83
N ARG A 38 1.07 -15.51 5.78
CA ARG A 38 -0.13 -15.72 6.60
C ARG A 38 -1.13 -14.57 6.49
N ARG A 39 -0.82 -13.52 5.74
CA ARG A 39 -1.72 -12.39 5.48
C ARG A 39 -3.06 -12.85 4.91
N ASP A 40 -3.03 -13.84 4.01
CA ASP A 40 -4.24 -14.37 3.38
C ASP A 40 -5.19 -15.06 4.38
N GLU A 41 -4.66 -15.65 5.46
CA GLU A 41 -5.48 -16.23 6.53
C GLU A 41 -6.31 -15.15 7.23
N VAL A 42 -5.73 -13.97 7.43
CA VAL A 42 -6.42 -12.83 8.06
C VAL A 42 -7.48 -12.27 7.13
N ILE A 43 -7.18 -12.15 5.83
CA ILE A 43 -8.14 -11.70 4.82
C ILE A 43 -9.33 -12.67 4.76
N GLU A 44 -9.08 -13.97 4.72
CA GLU A 44 -10.14 -14.99 4.72
C GLU A 44 -10.95 -14.95 6.01
N TYR A 45 -10.32 -14.78 7.17
CA TYR A 45 -11.02 -14.58 8.45
C TYR A 45 -11.97 -13.37 8.41
N VAL A 46 -11.50 -12.23 7.89
CA VAL A 46 -12.34 -11.02 7.76
C VAL A 46 -13.50 -11.28 6.80
N ALA A 47 -13.25 -11.94 5.67
CA ALA A 47 -14.28 -12.30 4.70
C ALA A 47 -15.32 -13.27 5.27
N GLN A 48 -14.91 -14.27 6.05
CA GLN A 48 -15.81 -15.19 6.75
C GLN A 48 -16.64 -14.46 7.83
N LYS A 49 -16.02 -13.53 8.54
CA LYS A 49 -16.65 -12.80 9.65
C LYS A 49 -17.69 -11.78 9.17
N TYR A 50 -17.39 -11.06 8.09
CA TYR A 50 -18.23 -9.94 7.62
C TYR A 50 -19.02 -10.24 6.34
N GLY A 51 -18.77 -11.38 5.69
CA GLY A 51 -19.41 -11.80 4.44
C GLY A 51 -18.50 -11.58 3.23
N LYS A 52 -18.34 -12.63 2.41
CA LYS A 52 -17.46 -12.60 1.22
C LYS A 52 -17.90 -11.59 0.16
N ASP A 53 -19.19 -11.23 0.14
CA ASP A 53 -19.79 -10.21 -0.73
C ASP A 53 -19.52 -8.77 -0.27
N LYS A 54 -19.00 -8.58 0.95
CA LYS A 54 -18.76 -7.27 1.57
C LYS A 54 -17.29 -6.95 1.78
N VAL A 55 -16.40 -7.89 1.43
CA VAL A 55 -14.96 -7.77 1.63
C VAL A 55 -14.25 -7.93 0.29
N ALA A 56 -13.49 -6.90 -0.11
CA ALA A 56 -12.71 -6.89 -1.34
C ALA A 56 -11.37 -6.19 -1.12
N GLN A 57 -10.39 -6.46 -1.98
CA GLN A 57 -9.12 -5.74 -2.01
C GLN A 57 -9.27 -4.48 -2.86
N ILE A 58 -8.61 -3.40 -2.44
CA ILE A 58 -8.50 -2.18 -3.23
C ILE A 58 -7.36 -2.37 -4.24
N ILE A 59 -7.61 -2.10 -5.52
CA ILE A 59 -6.59 -2.17 -6.57
C ILE A 59 -5.70 -0.94 -6.59
N THR A 60 -4.45 -1.09 -7.03
CA THR A 60 -3.56 0.01 -7.35
C THR A 60 -3.50 0.21 -8.86
N PHE A 61 -3.71 1.44 -9.32
CA PHE A 61 -3.55 1.79 -10.73
C PHE A 61 -2.07 2.02 -11.05
N GLY A 62 -1.49 1.16 -11.90
CA GLY A 62 -0.14 1.36 -12.42
C GLY A 62 -0.10 2.51 -13.41
N THR A 63 0.84 3.44 -13.23
CA THR A 63 1.14 4.50 -14.19
C THR A 63 2.37 4.15 -15.02
N MET A 64 2.53 4.81 -16.17
CA MET A 64 3.72 4.62 -17.01
C MET A 64 4.95 5.25 -16.36
N ALA A 65 5.76 4.44 -15.67
CA ALA A 65 7.00 4.91 -15.05
C ALA A 65 8.00 5.43 -16.12
N ALA A 66 8.71 6.52 -15.82
CA ALA A 66 9.60 7.22 -16.76
C ALA A 66 10.59 6.29 -17.49
N ARG A 67 11.21 5.35 -16.78
CA ARG A 67 12.13 4.38 -17.39
C ARG A 67 11.41 3.30 -18.22
N ALA A 68 10.22 2.91 -17.79
CA ALA A 68 9.42 1.90 -18.50
C ALA A 68 8.89 2.48 -19.82
N VAL A 69 8.34 3.70 -19.79
CA VAL A 69 7.78 4.36 -20.98
C VAL A 69 8.81 4.57 -22.09
N ILE A 70 10.07 4.91 -21.76
CA ILE A 70 11.15 5.03 -22.75
C ILE A 70 11.38 3.71 -23.49
N ARG A 71 11.37 2.58 -22.76
CA ARG A 71 11.55 1.26 -23.35
C ARG A 71 10.33 0.82 -24.16
N ASP A 72 9.13 1.11 -23.66
CA ASP A 72 7.87 0.72 -24.31
C ASP A 72 7.64 1.50 -25.61
N VAL A 73 7.81 2.82 -25.59
CA VAL A 73 7.74 3.67 -26.80
C VAL A 73 8.86 3.30 -27.77
N GLY A 74 10.08 3.07 -27.26
CA GLY A 74 11.20 2.63 -28.09
C GLY A 74 10.93 1.32 -28.82
N ARG A 75 10.29 0.35 -28.16
CA ARG A 75 9.85 -0.91 -28.77
C ARG A 75 8.80 -0.67 -29.87
N ALA A 76 7.81 0.19 -29.62
CA ALA A 76 6.80 0.53 -30.61
C ALA A 76 7.41 1.21 -31.86
N LEU A 77 8.49 1.97 -31.67
CA LEU A 77 9.26 2.61 -32.74
C LEU A 77 10.34 1.71 -33.36
N SER A 78 10.40 0.42 -32.98
CA SER A 78 11.38 -0.56 -33.47
C SER A 78 12.85 -0.19 -33.18
N TYR A 79 13.12 0.60 -32.14
CA TYR A 79 14.49 0.81 -31.67
C TYR A 79 15.02 -0.42 -30.92
N SER A 80 16.34 -0.59 -30.91
CA SER A 80 16.98 -1.68 -30.18
C SER A 80 16.80 -1.50 -28.67
N TYR A 81 16.60 -2.61 -27.96
CA TYR A 81 16.46 -2.60 -26.51
C TYR A 81 17.67 -1.95 -25.81
N SER A 82 18.89 -2.24 -26.28
CA SER A 82 20.12 -1.69 -25.71
C SER A 82 20.22 -0.17 -25.82
N PHE A 83 19.73 0.41 -26.92
CA PHE A 83 19.67 1.86 -27.08
C PHE A 83 18.70 2.48 -26.07
N CYS A 84 17.46 1.98 -26.01
CA CYS A 84 16.44 2.52 -25.10
C CYS A 84 16.78 2.31 -23.63
N ASP A 85 17.42 1.19 -23.25
CA ASP A 85 17.84 0.93 -21.87
C ASP A 85 18.95 1.88 -21.42
N ARG A 86 19.88 2.24 -22.32
CA ARG A 86 20.90 3.25 -22.03
C ARG A 86 20.26 4.61 -21.75
N ILE A 87 19.31 5.05 -22.59
CA ILE A 87 18.60 6.31 -22.40
C ILE A 87 17.76 6.30 -21.11
N ALA A 88 17.10 5.19 -20.80
CA ALA A 88 16.29 5.06 -19.58
C ALA A 88 17.11 5.10 -18.27
N LYS A 89 18.43 4.94 -18.35
CA LYS A 89 19.34 4.95 -17.19
C LYS A 89 20.11 6.26 -17.01
N MET A 90 20.05 7.17 -17.98
CA MET A 90 20.57 8.54 -17.86
C MET A 90 19.73 9.33 -16.86
#